data_AF-A0A250VBJ8-F1
#
_entry.id   AF-A0A250VBJ8-F1
#
_cell.length_a   1.000
_cell.length_b   1.000
_cell.length_c   1.000
_cell.angle_alpha   90.00
_cell.angle_beta   90.00
_cell.angle_gamma   90.00
#
_symmetry.space_group_name_H-M   'P 1'
#
loop_
_entity.id
_entity.type
_entity.pdbx_description
1 polymer ?
#
loop_
_entity_poly.entity_id
_entity_poly.type
_entity_poly.pdbx_seq_one_letter_code
_entity_poly.pdbx_strand_id
1 'polypeptide(L)'
;MIRGRTTGALAALAILSLTGCSGEEKNYAVPNELCGAQVKPELTRALLPSGDKIRVLKEASNTASPHQFCTVSVDDKVQLRTEGAWQAAGTTAEKAAEKSLVFNTRSTEDGRFAIGRGAAVTVVDCKNSKYKAERFSFKIHVNHPEGDIDDKMQRFLAAFSESYSKTLPCQD
;
A
#
# COMPACT_ATOMS: atom_id res chain seq x y z
N MET A 1 -36.09 38.01 -64.41
CA MET A 1 -35.79 36.60 -64.74
C MET A 1 -34.38 36.27 -64.28
N ILE A 2 -34.17 35.04 -63.81
CA ILE A 2 -32.89 34.38 -63.42
C ILE A 2 -32.46 34.51 -61.93
N ARG A 3 -33.08 33.64 -61.11
CA ARG A 3 -32.50 32.63 -60.19
C ARG A 3 -31.01 32.73 -59.78
N GLY A 4 -30.78 32.64 -58.48
CA GLY A 4 -29.51 32.16 -57.88
C GLY A 4 -29.62 31.98 -56.37
N ARG A 5 -29.94 30.75 -55.91
CA ARG A 5 -29.84 30.32 -54.50
C ARG A 5 -28.43 29.80 -54.26
N THR A 6 -27.78 30.19 -53.16
CA THR A 6 -26.76 29.36 -52.52
C THR A 6 -26.62 29.75 -51.04
N THR A 7 -27.11 28.84 -50.20
CA THR A 7 -26.92 28.79 -48.75
C THR A 7 -25.48 28.37 -48.46
N GLY A 8 -24.75 29.11 -47.62
CA GLY A 8 -23.41 28.74 -47.18
C GLY A 8 -23.28 28.88 -45.66
N ALA A 9 -23.65 27.83 -44.93
CA ALA A 9 -23.40 27.73 -43.50
C ALA A 9 -21.93 27.31 -43.29
N LEU A 10 -21.09 28.21 -42.80
CA LEU A 10 -19.75 27.88 -42.32
C LEU A 10 -19.85 27.47 -40.84
N ALA A 11 -19.78 26.17 -40.61
CA ALA A 11 -19.72 25.56 -39.29
C ALA A 11 -18.38 25.86 -38.61
N ALA A 12 -18.44 26.31 -37.36
CA ALA A 12 -17.29 26.48 -36.48
C ALA A 12 -16.80 25.10 -36.01
N LEU A 13 -15.55 24.73 -36.34
CA LEU A 13 -14.85 23.62 -35.71
C LEU A 13 -14.05 24.15 -34.52
N ALA A 14 -14.66 24.06 -33.34
CA ALA A 14 -13.95 24.18 -32.08
C ALA A 14 -13.15 22.88 -31.85
N ILE A 15 -11.84 22.93 -32.10
CA ILE A 15 -10.92 21.86 -31.71
C ILE A 15 -10.69 22.01 -30.20
N LEU A 16 -11.50 21.32 -29.41
CA LEU A 16 -11.23 21.09 -28.00
C LEU A 16 -10.05 20.12 -27.91
N SER A 17 -8.85 20.67 -27.77
CA SER A 17 -7.65 19.92 -27.40
C SER A 17 -7.90 19.31 -26.03
N LEU A 18 -8.32 18.04 -26.00
CA LEU A 18 -8.29 17.25 -24.78
C LEU A 18 -6.84 17.19 -24.30
N THR A 19 -6.55 17.91 -23.23
CA THR A 19 -5.32 17.73 -22.46
C THR A 19 -5.34 16.32 -21.91
N GLY A 20 -4.72 15.38 -22.63
CA GLY A 20 -4.50 14.03 -22.16
C GLY A 20 -3.62 14.10 -20.92
N CYS A 21 -4.23 13.98 -19.73
CA CYS A 21 -3.53 13.55 -18.55
C CYS A 21 -2.93 12.17 -18.88
N SER A 22 -1.63 12.11 -19.11
CA SER A 22 -0.88 10.89 -19.41
C SER A 22 -0.69 10.04 -18.14
N GLY A 23 -1.80 9.69 -17.48
CA GLY A 23 -1.81 8.62 -16.50
C GLY A 23 -2.47 7.42 -17.14
N GLU A 24 -1.71 6.35 -17.37
CA GLU A 24 -2.30 5.04 -17.72
C GLU A 24 -3.39 4.69 -16.69
N GLU A 25 -4.48 4.06 -17.12
CA GLU A 25 -5.63 3.82 -16.25
C GLU A 25 -5.41 2.58 -15.35
N LYS A 26 -5.97 2.60 -14.13
CA LYS A 26 -5.96 1.45 -13.20
C LYS A 26 -7.27 0.67 -13.39
N ASN A 27 -7.25 -0.33 -14.27
CA ASN A 27 -8.44 -1.08 -14.71
C ASN A 27 -8.83 -2.25 -13.79
N TYR A 28 -8.13 -2.44 -12.67
CA TYR A 28 -8.46 -3.43 -11.65
C TYR A 28 -9.24 -2.84 -10.47
N ALA A 29 -10.07 -3.68 -9.84
CA ALA A 29 -10.73 -3.38 -8.59
C ALA A 29 -9.86 -3.83 -7.41
N VAL A 30 -9.53 -2.89 -6.52
CA VAL A 30 -8.82 -3.22 -5.28
C VAL A 30 -9.83 -3.81 -4.27
N PRO A 31 -9.54 -4.95 -3.64
CA PRO A 31 -10.43 -5.54 -2.63
C PRO A 31 -10.49 -4.68 -1.37
N ASN A 32 -11.64 -4.71 -0.68
CA ASN A 32 -11.83 -4.05 0.62
C ASN A 32 -11.05 -4.74 1.76
N GLU A 33 -10.58 -5.97 1.52
CA GLU A 33 -9.78 -6.74 2.46
C GLU A 33 -8.46 -7.14 1.80
N LEU A 34 -7.35 -6.94 2.54
CA LEU A 34 -6.02 -7.39 2.17
C LEU A 34 -5.49 -8.36 3.22
N CYS A 35 -5.37 -9.62 2.84
CA CYS A 35 -4.76 -10.67 3.66
C CYS A 35 -5.38 -10.83 5.07
N GLY A 36 -6.67 -10.53 5.23
CA GLY A 36 -7.41 -10.57 6.50
C GLY A 36 -7.54 -9.21 7.20
N ALA A 37 -6.95 -8.13 6.68
CA ALA A 37 -7.14 -6.77 7.17
C ALA A 37 -8.13 -6.01 6.30
N GLN A 38 -9.14 -5.41 6.92
CA GLN A 38 -10.05 -4.47 6.26
C GLN A 38 -9.31 -3.15 6.02
N VAL A 39 -9.11 -2.80 4.75
CA VAL A 39 -8.43 -1.57 4.35
C VAL A 39 -9.22 -0.95 3.22
N LYS A 40 -9.50 0.36 3.33
CA LYS A 40 -10.26 1.05 2.30
C LYS A 40 -9.51 0.97 0.95
N PRO A 41 -10.18 0.58 -0.16
CA PRO A 41 -9.52 0.35 -1.46
C PRO A 41 -8.65 1.50 -1.94
N GLU A 42 -9.03 2.74 -1.66
CA GLU A 42 -8.29 3.94 -2.06
C GLU A 42 -6.88 4.01 -1.46
N LEU A 43 -6.68 3.51 -0.23
CA LEU A 43 -5.37 3.53 0.43
C LEU A 43 -4.40 2.61 -0.28
N THR A 44 -4.86 1.41 -0.65
CA THR A 44 -4.05 0.47 -1.43
C THR A 44 -3.87 0.97 -2.86
N ARG A 45 -4.94 1.45 -3.51
CA ARG A 45 -4.90 1.93 -4.90
C ARG A 45 -3.91 3.08 -5.07
N ALA A 46 -3.73 3.93 -4.05
CA ALA A 46 -2.77 5.02 -4.06
C ALA A 46 -1.30 4.55 -4.11
N LEU A 47 -1.01 3.30 -3.74
CA LEU A 47 0.33 2.70 -3.70
C LEU A 47 0.62 1.75 -4.86
N LEU A 48 -0.37 1.50 -5.72
CA LEU A 48 -0.24 0.60 -6.86
C LEU A 48 -0.13 1.40 -8.17
N PRO A 49 0.61 0.91 -9.16
CA PRO A 49 0.70 1.54 -10.47
C PRO A 49 -0.54 1.26 -11.32
N SER A 50 -0.60 1.83 -12.51
CA SER A 50 -1.57 1.47 -13.56
C SER A 50 -1.43 0.01 -14.00
N GLY A 51 -2.48 -0.51 -14.65
CA GLY A 51 -2.52 -1.91 -15.08
C GLY A 51 -3.92 -2.50 -15.09
N ASP A 52 -4.02 -3.80 -15.39
CA ASP A 52 -5.29 -4.46 -15.70
C ASP A 52 -5.75 -5.46 -14.66
N LYS A 53 -4.81 -6.15 -14.00
CA LYS A 53 -5.13 -7.27 -13.10
C LYS A 53 -4.38 -7.13 -11.79
N ILE A 54 -5.12 -7.30 -10.70
CA ILE A 54 -4.56 -7.38 -9.34
C ILE A 54 -4.63 -8.83 -8.83
N ARG A 55 -3.57 -9.26 -8.14
CA ARG A 55 -3.52 -10.52 -7.39
C ARG A 55 -3.01 -10.25 -5.99
N VAL A 56 -3.66 -10.86 -5.00
CA VAL A 56 -3.27 -10.79 -3.58
C VAL A 56 -2.94 -12.19 -3.10
N LEU A 57 -1.77 -12.37 -2.50
CA LEU A 57 -1.30 -13.64 -1.97
C LEU A 57 -0.91 -13.48 -0.49
N LYS A 58 -1.51 -14.30 0.37
CA LYS A 58 -1.19 -14.38 1.79
C LYS A 58 -0.32 -15.61 2.05
N GLU A 59 0.80 -15.42 2.72
CA GLU A 59 1.76 -16.49 3.05
C GLU A 59 2.25 -16.34 4.48
N ALA A 60 2.77 -17.43 5.06
CA ALA A 60 3.46 -17.41 6.33
C ALA A 60 4.74 -18.25 6.26
N SER A 61 5.79 -17.83 6.96
CA SER A 61 7.01 -18.64 7.05
C SER A 61 6.77 -19.90 7.87
N ASN A 62 7.42 -21.00 7.48
CA ASN A 62 7.38 -22.26 8.23
C ASN A 62 8.41 -22.27 9.37
N THR A 63 8.25 -21.36 10.32
CA THR A 63 9.14 -21.19 11.49
C THR A 63 8.35 -21.25 12.79
N ALA A 64 9.03 -21.50 13.92
CA ALA A 64 8.38 -21.57 15.24
C ALA A 64 7.61 -20.28 15.59
N SER A 65 8.13 -19.14 15.13
CA SER A 65 7.48 -17.83 15.18
C SER A 65 7.29 -17.34 13.74
N PRO A 66 6.10 -17.48 13.14
CA PRO A 66 5.91 -17.30 11.71
C PRO A 66 5.83 -15.82 11.35
N HIS A 67 6.65 -15.41 10.37
CA HIS A 67 6.49 -14.14 9.67
C HIS A 67 5.27 -14.24 8.77
N GLN A 68 4.47 -13.19 8.72
CA GLN A 68 3.28 -13.09 7.89
C GLN A 68 3.60 -12.24 6.68
N PHE A 69 3.19 -12.66 5.49
CA PHE A 69 3.42 -11.90 4.27
C PHE A 69 2.11 -11.69 3.52
N CYS A 70 1.94 -10.48 2.99
CA CYS A 70 0.91 -10.15 2.02
C CYS A 70 1.60 -9.60 0.78
N THR A 71 1.46 -10.27 -0.34
CA THR A 71 2.06 -9.86 -1.62
C THR A 71 0.94 -9.39 -2.53
N VAL A 72 1.03 -8.16 -3.03
CA VAL A 72 0.10 -7.58 -4.00
C VAL A 72 0.84 -7.38 -5.32
N SER A 73 0.32 -8.03 -6.36
CA SER A 73 0.84 -7.93 -7.72
C SER A 73 -0.14 -7.21 -8.63
N VAL A 74 0.40 -6.38 -9.53
CA VAL A 74 -0.32 -5.81 -10.67
C VAL A 74 0.34 -6.33 -11.94
N ASP A 75 -0.44 -6.95 -12.81
CA ASP A 75 0.01 -7.58 -14.06
C ASP A 75 1.23 -8.49 -13.84
N ASP A 76 1.09 -9.39 -12.86
CA ASP A 76 2.09 -10.38 -12.43
C ASP A 76 3.39 -9.82 -11.85
N LYS A 77 3.53 -8.50 -11.71
CA LYS A 77 4.68 -7.85 -11.04
C LYS A 77 4.33 -7.53 -9.60
N VAL A 78 5.19 -7.89 -8.65
CA VAL A 78 5.01 -7.52 -7.24
C VAL A 78 5.20 -6.02 -7.06
N GLN A 79 4.15 -5.34 -6.59
CA GLN A 79 4.15 -3.89 -6.40
C GLN A 79 4.23 -3.50 -4.93
N LEU A 80 3.51 -4.22 -4.09
CA LEU A 80 3.43 -3.95 -2.65
C LEU A 80 3.59 -5.26 -1.89
N ARG A 81 4.37 -5.21 -0.82
CA ARG A 81 4.49 -6.32 0.13
C ARG A 81 4.33 -5.80 1.55
N THR A 82 3.47 -6.46 2.33
CA THR A 82 3.48 -6.30 3.78
C THR A 82 4.17 -7.48 4.43
N GLU A 83 4.87 -7.21 5.54
CA GLU A 83 5.47 -8.22 6.39
C GLU A 83 5.06 -7.97 7.84
N GLY A 84 4.61 -9.02 8.51
CA GLY A 84 4.33 -9.04 9.94
C GLY A 84 5.35 -9.92 10.65
N ALA A 85 5.96 -9.43 11.72
CA ALA A 85 6.96 -10.20 12.48
C ALA A 85 6.78 -10.01 13.99
N TRP A 86 6.98 -11.11 14.72
CA TRP A 86 6.94 -11.13 16.18
C TRP A 86 8.19 -10.48 16.76
N GLN A 87 8.00 -9.64 17.78
CA GLN A 87 9.06 -8.83 18.37
C GLN A 87 9.13 -8.98 19.89
N ALA A 88 10.35 -8.83 20.40
CA ALA A 88 10.59 -8.75 21.83
C ALA A 88 10.05 -7.43 22.42
N ALA A 89 9.89 -7.43 23.75
CA ALA A 89 9.55 -6.26 24.55
C ALA A 89 10.42 -5.04 24.19
N GLY A 90 9.82 -3.85 24.23
CA GLY A 90 10.53 -2.59 23.99
C GLY A 90 11.03 -2.37 22.55
N THR A 91 10.73 -3.26 21.59
CA THR A 91 11.08 -3.03 20.18
C THR A 91 10.28 -1.84 19.63
N THR A 92 10.96 -0.77 19.21
CA THR A 92 10.37 0.42 18.57
C THR A 92 10.18 0.21 17.06
N ALA A 93 9.46 1.11 16.39
CA ALA A 93 9.32 1.10 14.93
C ALA A 93 10.68 1.19 14.22
N GLU A 94 11.56 2.07 14.68
CA GLU A 94 12.93 2.22 14.16
C GLU A 94 13.75 0.94 14.33
N LYS A 95 13.74 0.34 15.53
CA LYS A 95 14.47 -0.92 15.77
C LYS A 95 13.91 -2.10 14.96
N ALA A 96 12.60 -2.13 14.73
CA ALA A 96 11.98 -3.11 13.84
C ALA A 96 12.35 -2.87 12.36
N ALA A 97 12.49 -1.61 11.95
CA ALA A 97 12.96 -1.23 10.62
C ALA A 97 14.40 -1.70 10.39
N GLU A 98 15.31 -1.42 11.33
CA GLU A 98 16.71 -1.87 11.25
C GLU A 98 16.83 -3.40 11.14
N LYS A 99 16.11 -4.15 11.99
CA LYS A 99 16.04 -5.63 11.90
C LYS A 99 15.53 -6.12 10.55
N SER A 100 14.67 -5.33 9.91
CA SER A 100 14.11 -5.59 8.58
C SER A 100 14.98 -5.07 7.43
N LEU A 101 16.21 -4.60 7.73
CA LEU A 101 17.16 -4.01 6.79
C LEU A 101 16.63 -2.72 6.11
N VAL A 102 15.70 -2.02 6.76
CA VAL A 102 15.25 -0.68 6.42
C VAL A 102 16.05 0.30 7.29
N PHE A 103 16.84 1.15 6.64
CA PHE A 103 17.86 2.00 7.26
C PHE A 103 17.66 3.43 6.76
N ASN A 104 18.23 4.39 7.50
CA ASN A 104 18.06 5.82 7.26
C ASN A 104 16.58 6.23 7.30
N THR A 105 15.83 5.65 8.23
CA THR A 105 14.41 5.96 8.40
C THR A 105 14.22 7.27 9.13
N ARG A 106 13.22 8.04 8.73
CA ARG A 106 12.67 9.16 9.48
C ARG A 106 11.59 8.65 10.42
N SER A 107 11.64 9.11 11.68
CA SER A 107 10.59 8.89 12.67
C SER A 107 9.42 9.84 12.45
N THR A 108 8.19 9.35 12.60
CA THR A 108 6.95 10.15 12.48
C THR A 108 5.93 9.74 13.54
N GLU A 109 4.94 10.60 13.82
CA GLU A 109 3.94 10.41 14.89
C GLU A 109 4.60 9.97 16.22
N ASP A 110 5.54 10.78 16.72
CA ASP A 110 6.24 10.53 17.99
C ASP A 110 6.90 9.14 18.10
N GLY A 111 7.40 8.61 16.98
CA GLY A 111 8.07 7.31 16.94
C GLY A 111 7.16 6.13 16.62
N ARG A 112 5.87 6.38 16.37
CA ARG A 112 4.92 5.33 15.98
C ARG A 112 5.25 4.70 14.63
N PHE A 113 5.82 5.46 13.69
CA PHE A 113 6.27 4.95 12.41
C PHE A 113 7.71 5.32 12.09
N ALA A 114 8.41 4.41 11.42
CA ALA A 114 9.71 4.63 10.81
C ALA A 114 9.58 4.48 9.29
N ILE A 115 9.93 5.52 8.52
CA ILE A 115 9.69 5.59 7.07
C ILE A 115 10.99 5.87 6.33
N GLY A 116 11.29 5.11 5.28
CA GLY A 116 12.44 5.35 4.42
C GLY A 116 12.63 4.26 3.36
N ARG A 117 13.29 4.63 2.24
CA ARG A 117 13.64 3.72 1.13
C ARG A 117 12.45 2.90 0.60
N GLY A 118 11.30 3.56 0.38
CA GLY A 118 10.10 2.90 -0.13
C GLY A 118 9.45 1.91 0.85
N ALA A 119 9.80 2.01 2.14
CA ALA A 119 9.22 1.22 3.21
C ALA A 119 8.72 2.10 4.36
N ALA A 120 7.73 1.57 5.09
CA ALA A 120 7.31 2.10 6.38
C ALA A 120 7.14 0.95 7.36
N VAL A 121 7.43 1.19 8.63
CA VAL A 121 7.35 0.21 9.71
C VAL A 121 6.63 0.80 10.90
N THR A 122 5.77 0.00 11.55
CA THR A 122 5.15 0.30 12.84
C THR A 122 5.16 -0.93 13.73
N VAL A 123 4.92 -0.74 15.02
CA VAL A 123 4.87 -1.83 16.01
C VAL A 123 3.64 -1.62 16.89
N VAL A 124 2.93 -2.71 17.17
CA VAL A 124 1.84 -2.76 18.13
C VAL A 124 2.18 -3.69 19.28
N ASP A 125 1.59 -3.46 20.43
CA ASP A 125 1.68 -4.40 21.55
C ASP A 125 0.81 -5.62 21.24
N CYS A 126 1.40 -6.81 21.41
CA CYS A 126 0.75 -8.08 21.15
C CYS A 126 1.56 -9.17 21.84
N LYS A 127 1.18 -9.48 23.07
CA LYS A 127 1.81 -10.54 23.84
C LYS A 127 1.43 -11.90 23.26
N ASN A 128 2.41 -12.76 23.06
CA ASN A 128 2.18 -14.13 22.63
C ASN A 128 3.26 -15.06 23.18
N SER A 129 2.90 -15.84 24.20
CA SER A 129 3.81 -16.76 24.87
C SER A 129 4.28 -17.91 23.97
N LYS A 130 3.44 -18.37 23.04
CA LYS A 130 3.82 -19.41 22.06
C LYS A 130 4.98 -18.94 21.18
N TYR A 131 4.95 -17.67 20.77
CA TYR A 131 5.98 -17.06 19.92
C TYR A 131 7.07 -16.33 20.70
N LYS A 132 7.03 -16.37 22.04
CA LYS A 132 7.96 -15.67 22.95
C LYS A 132 8.10 -14.19 22.60
N ALA A 133 6.97 -13.55 22.32
CA ALA A 133 6.89 -12.17 21.84
C ALA A 133 6.00 -11.33 22.73
N GLU A 134 6.28 -10.02 22.77
CA GLU A 134 5.45 -9.03 23.46
C GLU A 134 4.88 -7.99 22.50
N ARG A 135 5.43 -7.91 21.29
CA ARG A 135 5.02 -6.94 20.28
C ARG A 135 4.94 -7.59 18.91
N PHE A 136 4.27 -6.94 17.97
CA PHE A 136 4.20 -7.35 16.57
C PHE A 136 4.51 -6.16 15.67
N SER A 137 5.51 -6.30 14.79
CA SER A 137 5.85 -5.27 13.82
C SER A 137 5.15 -5.49 12.50
N PHE A 138 4.68 -4.42 11.88
CA PHE A 138 4.20 -4.38 10.50
C PHE A 138 5.16 -3.56 9.67
N LYS A 139 5.57 -4.10 8.53
CA LYS A 139 6.31 -3.39 7.48
C LYS A 139 5.48 -3.39 6.22
N ILE A 140 5.47 -2.28 5.50
CA ILE A 140 5.11 -2.21 4.08
C ILE A 140 6.37 -1.87 3.29
N HIS A 141 6.52 -2.46 2.11
CA HIS A 141 7.48 -2.07 1.09
C HIS A 141 6.77 -1.96 -0.27
N VAL A 142 7.03 -0.88 -0.99
CA VAL A 142 6.54 -0.65 -2.35
C VAL A 142 7.73 -0.73 -3.31
N ASN A 143 7.69 -1.70 -4.24
CA ASN A 143 8.83 -2.02 -5.10
C ASN A 143 9.08 -0.99 -6.20
N HIS A 144 8.01 -0.43 -6.78
CA HIS A 144 8.08 0.51 -7.90
C HIS A 144 7.25 1.76 -7.56
N PRO A 145 7.72 2.60 -6.64
CA PRO A 145 6.97 3.77 -6.20
C PRO A 145 6.88 4.82 -7.31
N GLU A 146 5.68 5.40 -7.49
CA GLU A 146 5.44 6.53 -8.39
C GLU A 146 5.42 7.84 -7.58
N GLY A 147 6.52 8.60 -7.67
CA GLY A 147 6.70 9.84 -6.92
C GLY A 147 6.97 9.63 -5.43
N ASP A 148 6.74 10.68 -4.64
CA ASP A 148 6.78 10.58 -3.18
C ASP A 148 5.52 9.87 -2.66
N ILE A 149 5.75 8.80 -1.90
CA ILE A 149 4.71 7.92 -1.38
C ILE A 149 4.76 7.78 0.14
N ASP A 150 5.61 8.53 0.85
CA ASP A 150 5.82 8.36 2.30
C ASP A 150 4.51 8.52 3.09
N ASP A 151 3.76 9.59 2.85
CA ASP A 151 2.46 9.84 3.47
C ASP A 151 1.43 8.76 3.12
N LYS A 152 1.46 8.26 1.87
CA LYS A 152 0.54 7.20 1.41
C LYS A 152 0.85 5.89 2.13
N MET A 153 2.13 5.54 2.27
CA MET A 153 2.57 4.36 3.01
C MET A 153 2.20 4.46 4.49
N GLN A 154 2.39 5.61 5.14
CA GLN A 154 2.01 5.81 6.53
C GLN A 154 0.51 5.61 6.73
N ARG A 155 -0.33 6.26 5.91
CA ARG A 155 -1.79 6.13 6.00
C ARG A 155 -2.26 4.71 5.77
N PHE A 156 -1.72 4.03 4.76
CA PHE A 156 -2.01 2.62 4.51
C PHE A 156 -1.60 1.76 5.72
N LEU A 157 -0.36 1.92 6.20
CA LEU A 157 0.18 1.09 7.26
C LEU A 157 -0.55 1.29 8.58
N ALA A 158 -0.97 2.52 8.89
CA ALA A 158 -1.82 2.82 10.03
C ALA A 158 -3.14 2.03 9.98
N ALA A 159 -3.88 2.13 8.87
CA ALA A 159 -5.15 1.41 8.70
C ALA A 159 -4.97 -0.11 8.67
N PHE A 160 -3.97 -0.60 7.93
CA PHE A 160 -3.68 -2.02 7.81
C PHE A 160 -3.30 -2.63 9.16
N SER A 161 -2.37 -2.02 9.90
CA SER A 161 -1.93 -2.54 11.21
C SER A 161 -3.05 -2.51 12.25
N GLU A 162 -3.87 -1.46 12.27
CA GLU A 162 -5.03 -1.38 13.15
C GLU A 162 -6.04 -2.50 12.85
N SER A 163 -6.36 -2.75 11.58
CA SER A 163 -7.29 -3.82 11.23
C SER A 163 -6.68 -5.21 11.42
N TYR A 164 -5.42 -5.43 11.01
CA TYR A 164 -4.78 -6.75 11.07
C TYR A 164 -4.54 -7.17 12.52
N SER A 165 -4.22 -6.24 13.42
CA SER A 165 -3.95 -6.55 14.83
C SER A 165 -5.12 -7.26 15.52
N LYS A 166 -6.36 -6.99 15.10
CA LYS A 166 -7.58 -7.66 15.58
C LYS A 166 -7.66 -9.14 15.20
N THR A 167 -6.86 -9.57 14.22
CA THR A 167 -6.74 -10.98 13.78
C THR A 167 -5.56 -11.70 14.40
N LEU A 168 -4.67 -10.97 15.09
CA LEU A 168 -3.50 -11.55 15.72
C LEU A 168 -3.92 -12.36 16.96
N PRO A 169 -3.26 -13.50 17.24
CA PRO A 169 -3.48 -14.27 18.45
C PRO A 169 -2.78 -13.62 19.65
N CYS A 170 -3.08 -12.36 19.94
CA CYS A 170 -2.56 -11.67 21.12
C CYS A 170 -3.19 -12.24 22.39
N GLN A 171 -2.43 -12.22 23.47
CA GLN A 171 -2.85 -12.58 24.82
C GLN A 171 -3.00 -11.31 25.64
N ASP A 172 -3.97 -11.31 26.54
CA ASP A 172 -4.18 -10.24 27.53
C ASP A 172 -3.07 -10.22 28.60
#